data_AF-W7EAM8-F1
#
_entry.id   AF-W7EAM8-F1
#
_cell.length_a   1.000
_cell.length_b   1.000
_cell.length_c   1.000
_cell.angle_alpha   90.00
_cell.angle_beta   90.00
_cell.angle_gamma   90.00
#
_symmetry.space_group_name_H-M   'P 1'
#
loop_
_entity.id
_entity.type
_entity.pdbx_description
1 polymer ?
#
loop_
_entity_poly.entity_id
_entity_poly.type
_entity_poly.pdbx_seq_one_letter_code
_entity_poly.pdbx_strand_id
1 'polypeptide(L)'
;MVTDPELLIVFAAGNDGQSSTRCVDTDVYRDRQIMFEQSSKNPLVVGYTFNHRQFARDTLGRVYEPAIDNKDERPVNGRNYRDGSGTSKDKLLKLQKSARVSYSSGRGPTLEGRIKPDVVAPGAGILSARSGKAKNATSSGLMRKQEYIFMTGSSFAAPLVSGMAASLQSALKSLRPIPVTNPKGILIKALIINGARDIDRARYEWKRNISHRKPGPPKGSGWRYETMPAAPDGAQGWGLVDMERSMVSLTVNGGYHTATVTKGSTETHDVPTLPPSAGERVLTVTMCYNDTEGYLIQNRLSLHVDLKPIDLNTKPPRKDANTTPGVDLSSETVKGGFSFSNVQRWSEKIQPSLFSSMQLIVCNEPNSLSPSTDFAVAWALTSPIPPQTANDS
;
A
#
# COMPACT_ATOMS: atom_id res chain seq x y z
N MET A 1 20.05 -12.63 -6.01
CA MET A 1 20.19 -11.19 -5.69
C MET A 1 20.76 -11.11 -4.29
N VAL A 2 21.77 -10.27 -4.06
CA VAL A 2 22.49 -10.20 -2.77
C VAL A 2 21.50 -9.97 -1.63
N THR A 3 21.49 -10.87 -0.64
CA THR A 3 20.72 -10.77 0.59
C THR A 3 21.50 -9.92 1.61
N ASP A 4 21.85 -8.69 1.23
CA ASP A 4 22.46 -7.77 2.20
C ASP A 4 21.35 -7.36 3.18
N PRO A 5 21.42 -7.76 4.47
CA PRO A 5 20.38 -7.45 5.44
C PRO A 5 20.27 -5.94 5.72
N GLU A 6 21.29 -5.16 5.36
CA GLU A 6 21.40 -3.73 5.66
C GLU A 6 20.87 -2.85 4.52
N LEU A 7 20.77 -3.36 3.29
CA LEU A 7 20.34 -2.60 2.12
C LEU A 7 18.86 -2.85 1.77
N LEU A 8 18.06 -1.79 1.68
CA LEU A 8 16.75 -1.85 1.00
C LEU A 8 16.92 -1.57 -0.49
N ILE A 9 16.67 -2.57 -1.32
CA ILE A 9 16.60 -2.42 -2.78
C ILE A 9 15.17 -2.07 -3.18
N VAL A 10 15.00 -1.02 -3.99
CA VAL A 10 13.70 -0.57 -4.50
C VAL A 10 13.66 -0.75 -6.02
N PHE A 11 12.64 -1.44 -6.52
CA PHE A 11 12.38 -1.58 -7.96
C PHE A 11 11.08 -0.90 -8.36
N ALA A 12 11.07 -0.28 -9.54
CA ALA A 12 9.84 0.11 -10.21
C ALA A 12 9.13 -1.13 -10.75
N ALA A 13 7.82 -1.25 -10.57
CA ALA A 13 7.02 -2.42 -10.98
C ALA A 13 6.90 -2.65 -12.49
N GLY A 14 7.37 -1.70 -13.31
CA GLY A 14 7.25 -1.76 -14.77
C GLY A 14 6.06 -0.94 -15.28
N ASN A 15 6.05 -0.68 -16.60
CA ASN A 15 5.05 0.14 -17.28
C ASN A 15 4.31 -0.64 -18.39
N ASP A 16 4.38 -1.98 -18.36
CA ASP A 16 3.74 -2.88 -19.34
C ASP A 16 2.37 -3.39 -18.85
N GLY A 17 1.79 -2.69 -17.88
CA GLY A 17 0.47 -3.02 -17.35
C GLY A 17 -0.60 -3.01 -18.44
N GLN A 18 -1.41 -4.06 -18.49
CA GLN A 18 -2.58 -4.15 -19.38
C GLN A 18 -3.84 -4.41 -18.56
N SER A 19 -4.85 -3.55 -18.71
CA SER A 19 -6.23 -3.88 -18.34
C SER A 19 -6.86 -4.64 -19.52
N SER A 20 -7.70 -5.65 -19.28
CA SER A 20 -8.33 -6.42 -20.36
C SER A 20 -9.35 -5.62 -21.17
N THR A 21 -9.63 -4.37 -20.76
CA THR A 21 -10.35 -3.40 -21.56
C THR A 21 -9.48 -2.18 -21.84
N ARG A 22 -9.52 -1.67 -23.09
CA ARG A 22 -8.84 -0.42 -23.50
C ARG A 22 -9.50 0.84 -22.89
N CYS A 23 -10.41 0.66 -21.93
CA CYS A 23 -11.16 1.73 -21.29
C CYS A 23 -10.95 1.68 -19.78
N VAL A 24 -10.39 2.79 -19.30
CA VAL A 24 -10.10 3.23 -17.92
C VAL A 24 -11.22 3.05 -16.88
N ASP A 25 -12.35 2.41 -17.18
CA ASP A 25 -13.51 2.31 -16.29
C ASP A 25 -14.15 0.91 -16.23
N THR A 26 -13.62 -0.11 -16.91
CA THR A 26 -14.13 -1.50 -16.83
C THR A 26 -12.98 -2.47 -16.60
N ASP A 27 -12.40 -2.40 -15.41
CA ASP A 27 -11.16 -3.08 -15.07
C ASP A 27 -11.38 -4.57 -14.74
N VAL A 28 -11.38 -5.40 -15.78
CA VAL A 28 -10.96 -6.79 -15.61
C VAL A 28 -9.44 -6.79 -15.83
N TYR A 29 -8.65 -6.72 -14.76
CA TYR A 29 -7.19 -6.65 -14.88
C TYR A 29 -6.61 -7.95 -15.45
N ARG A 30 -5.53 -7.85 -16.23
CA ARG A 30 -4.73 -9.04 -16.57
C ARG A 30 -3.66 -9.22 -15.49
N ASP A 31 -3.73 -10.35 -14.81
CA ASP A 31 -2.73 -10.74 -13.80
C ASP A 31 -1.37 -11.08 -14.42
N ARG A 32 -0.32 -11.16 -13.59
CA ARG A 32 1.01 -11.70 -13.95
C ARG A 32 1.83 -10.86 -14.94
N GLN A 33 1.92 -9.57 -14.68
CA GLN A 33 2.64 -8.58 -15.50
C GLN A 33 3.92 -8.06 -14.84
N ILE A 34 4.26 -8.56 -13.65
CA ILE A 34 5.51 -8.25 -12.95
C ILE A 34 6.67 -8.99 -13.64
N MET A 35 7.69 -8.24 -14.07
CA MET A 35 8.84 -8.79 -14.77
C MET A 35 9.87 -9.40 -13.80
N PHE A 36 10.95 -9.96 -14.36
CA PHE A 36 11.88 -10.85 -13.67
C PHE A 36 12.43 -10.28 -12.35
N GLU A 37 13.10 -9.13 -12.36
CA GLU A 37 13.74 -8.57 -11.15
C GLU A 37 12.71 -8.10 -10.14
N GLN A 38 11.61 -7.53 -10.62
CA GLN A 38 10.48 -7.05 -9.83
C GLN A 38 9.73 -8.21 -9.16
N SER A 39 9.85 -9.41 -9.71
CA SER A 39 9.33 -10.61 -9.07
C SER A 39 10.21 -11.08 -7.91
N SER A 40 11.33 -10.43 -7.57
CA SER A 40 12.16 -10.85 -6.44
C SER A 40 11.44 -10.70 -5.09
N LYS A 41 11.70 -11.61 -4.14
CA LYS A 41 11.05 -11.66 -2.82
C LYS A 41 11.42 -10.48 -1.93
N ASN A 42 12.71 -10.18 -1.84
CA ASN A 42 13.25 -9.29 -0.81
C ASN A 42 13.12 -7.79 -1.13
N PRO A 43 13.31 -7.32 -2.39
CA PRO A 43 13.15 -5.91 -2.72
C PRO A 43 11.75 -5.37 -2.42
N LEU A 44 11.67 -4.05 -2.26
CA LEU A 44 10.43 -3.28 -2.27
C LEU A 44 10.11 -2.84 -3.70
N VAL A 45 8.99 -3.31 -4.23
CA VAL A 45 8.57 -3.11 -5.61
C VAL A 45 7.41 -2.13 -5.61
N VAL A 46 7.53 -1.10 -6.43
CA VAL A 46 6.67 0.08 -6.38
C VAL A 46 5.91 0.22 -7.69
N GLY A 47 4.60 -0.03 -7.64
CA GLY A 47 3.68 0.37 -8.69
C GLY A 47 3.32 1.83 -8.56
N TYR A 48 2.45 2.35 -9.43
CA TYR A 48 2.16 3.77 -9.41
C TYR A 48 0.71 4.15 -9.61
N THR A 49 0.38 5.28 -8.97
CA THR A 49 -0.91 5.93 -9.03
C THR A 49 -0.82 7.27 -9.75
N PHE A 50 -1.98 7.81 -10.09
CA PHE A 50 -2.10 9.19 -10.53
C PHE A 50 -1.75 10.15 -9.39
N ASN A 51 -1.00 11.20 -9.71
CA ASN A 51 -0.69 12.27 -8.77
C ASN A 51 -1.86 13.27 -8.68
N HIS A 52 -2.16 13.74 -7.46
CA HIS A 52 -3.17 14.78 -7.25
C HIS A 52 -2.58 16.16 -7.56
N ARG A 53 -3.02 16.80 -8.64
CA ARG A 53 -2.57 18.15 -9.03
C ARG A 53 -3.75 19.09 -9.14
N GLN A 54 -3.70 20.18 -8.36
CA GLN A 54 -4.60 21.33 -8.53
C GLN A 54 -4.10 22.22 -9.68
N PHE A 55 -5.05 22.83 -10.38
CA PHE A 55 -4.84 23.57 -11.64
C PHE A 55 -4.13 24.90 -11.37
N ALA A 56 -2.97 25.11 -11.98
CA ALA A 56 -2.43 26.45 -12.11
C ALA A 56 -3.13 27.14 -13.29
N ARG A 57 -3.94 28.17 -12.98
CA ARG A 57 -4.41 29.15 -13.97
C ARG A 57 -3.36 30.26 -14.06
N ASP A 58 -2.98 30.68 -15.27
CA ASP A 58 -2.26 31.94 -15.39
C ASP A 58 -3.18 33.14 -15.16
N THR A 59 -2.57 34.33 -15.10
CA THR A 59 -3.24 35.63 -14.95
C THR A 59 -4.24 35.96 -16.07
N LEU A 60 -4.26 35.15 -17.14
CA LEU A 60 -5.16 35.29 -18.31
C LEU A 60 -6.21 34.16 -18.34
N GLY A 61 -6.34 33.38 -17.26
CA GLY A 61 -7.33 32.32 -17.12
C GLY A 61 -7.03 31.03 -17.90
N ARG A 62 -5.82 30.89 -18.45
CA ARG A 62 -5.41 29.71 -19.23
C ARG A 62 -4.99 28.59 -18.28
N VAL A 63 -5.53 27.41 -18.52
CA VAL A 63 -5.21 26.20 -17.77
C VAL A 63 -3.99 25.55 -18.40
N TYR A 64 -2.91 25.41 -17.63
CA TYR A 64 -1.73 24.66 -18.06
C TYR A 64 -1.87 23.21 -17.62
N GLU A 65 -2.38 22.38 -18.55
CA GLU A 65 -2.53 20.95 -18.35
C GLU A 65 -1.27 20.22 -18.84
N PRO A 66 -0.75 19.28 -18.07
CA PRO A 66 -0.39 17.96 -18.53
C PRO A 66 -1.64 17.08 -18.38
N ALA A 67 -2.61 17.18 -19.31
CA ALA A 67 -3.69 16.20 -19.32
C ALA A 67 -3.04 14.86 -19.63
N ILE A 68 -3.16 13.86 -18.77
CA ILE A 68 -2.66 12.53 -19.13
C ILE A 68 -3.72 11.96 -20.07
N ASP A 69 -3.42 11.86 -21.37
CA ASP A 69 -4.39 11.26 -22.30
C ASP A 69 -4.65 9.82 -21.86
N ASN A 70 -5.92 9.48 -21.63
CA ASN A 70 -6.37 8.16 -21.19
C ASN A 70 -5.95 7.02 -22.14
N LYS A 71 -5.45 7.35 -23.34
CA LYS A 71 -4.95 6.39 -24.33
C LYS A 71 -3.44 6.23 -24.35
N ASP A 72 -2.67 7.26 -23.95
CA ASP A 72 -1.23 7.33 -24.19
C ASP A 72 -0.39 7.67 -22.94
N GLU A 73 -1.01 7.93 -21.79
CA GLU A 73 -0.36 8.34 -20.53
C GLU A 73 0.61 9.54 -20.64
N ARG A 74 0.59 10.23 -21.78
CA ARG A 74 1.41 11.40 -22.05
C ARG A 74 0.72 12.62 -21.47
N PRO A 75 1.47 13.53 -20.83
CA PRO A 75 0.93 14.86 -20.61
C PRO A 75 0.52 15.45 -21.97
N VAL A 76 -0.59 16.16 -22.08
CA VAL A 76 -1.04 16.82 -23.30
C VAL A 76 -0.99 18.31 -23.05
N ASN A 77 -0.40 19.06 -23.97
CA ASN A 77 -0.37 20.51 -23.93
C ASN A 77 -1.81 21.04 -24.04
N GLY A 78 -2.31 21.70 -22.98
CA GLY A 78 -3.72 22.11 -22.80
C GLY A 78 -4.34 23.07 -23.83
N ARG A 79 -3.76 23.23 -25.02
CA ARG A 79 -4.35 24.06 -26.09
C ARG A 79 -5.40 23.33 -26.92
N ASN A 80 -5.38 21.99 -27.03
CA ASN A 80 -6.22 21.25 -27.99
C ASN A 80 -6.78 19.91 -27.49
N TYR A 81 -7.05 19.70 -26.18
CA TYR A 81 -7.82 18.51 -25.77
C TYR A 81 -9.31 18.69 -26.11
N ARG A 82 -9.66 18.44 -27.37
CA ARG A 82 -11.02 18.10 -27.80
C ARG A 82 -11.03 16.60 -28.01
N ASP A 83 -11.43 15.86 -26.98
CA ASP A 83 -11.93 14.52 -27.22
C ASP A 83 -13.09 14.66 -28.23
N GLY A 84 -13.09 13.83 -29.28
CA GLY A 84 -14.14 13.85 -30.30
C GLY A 84 -15.53 13.46 -29.79
N SER A 85 -15.72 13.33 -28.47
CA SER A 85 -16.99 12.98 -27.82
C SER A 85 -17.60 14.14 -27.01
N GLY A 86 -17.00 15.35 -27.07
CA GLY A 86 -17.54 16.52 -26.39
C GLY A 86 -17.54 16.39 -24.87
N THR A 87 -16.63 15.58 -24.30
CA THR A 87 -16.56 15.46 -22.84
C THR A 87 -16.02 16.74 -22.20
N SER A 88 -16.87 17.36 -21.39
CA SER A 88 -16.57 18.59 -20.65
C SER A 88 -15.33 18.42 -19.76
N LYS A 89 -14.50 19.47 -19.69
CA LYS A 89 -13.30 19.61 -18.85
C LYS A 89 -13.48 19.12 -17.40
N ASP A 90 -14.70 19.18 -16.86
CA ASP A 90 -15.08 18.67 -15.54
C ASP A 90 -14.96 17.14 -15.37
N LYS A 91 -14.98 16.35 -16.46
CA LYS A 91 -14.80 14.89 -16.41
C LYS A 91 -13.35 14.49 -16.17
N LEU A 92 -12.40 15.15 -16.84
CA LEU A 92 -10.96 14.90 -16.67
C LEU A 92 -10.48 15.34 -15.28
N LEU A 93 -11.04 16.46 -14.79
CA LEU A 93 -10.86 16.98 -13.45
C LEU A 93 -11.28 15.98 -12.35
N LYS A 94 -12.31 15.18 -12.56
CA LYS A 94 -12.78 14.16 -11.61
C LYS A 94 -11.98 12.86 -11.66
N LEU A 95 -11.34 12.56 -12.80
CA LEU A 95 -10.51 11.36 -12.98
C LEU A 95 -9.13 11.46 -12.32
N GLN A 96 -8.55 12.67 -12.21
CA GLN A 96 -7.28 12.94 -11.51
C GLN A 96 -7.41 13.11 -9.98
N LYS A 97 -8.65 13.04 -9.44
CA LYS A 97 -8.96 13.28 -8.02
C LYS A 97 -8.76 12.06 -7.12
N SER A 98 -8.33 10.93 -7.65
CA SER A 98 -8.22 9.69 -6.87
C SER A 98 -6.85 9.09 -6.98
N ALA A 99 -6.40 8.51 -5.87
CA ALA A 99 -5.24 7.64 -5.72
C ALA A 99 -5.36 6.36 -6.57
N ARG A 100 -5.80 6.47 -7.83
CA ARG A 100 -6.05 5.33 -8.72
C ARG A 100 -4.74 4.79 -9.22
N VAL A 101 -4.60 3.48 -9.26
CA VAL A 101 -3.46 2.83 -9.90
C VAL A 101 -3.55 3.02 -11.41
N SER A 102 -2.44 3.41 -12.04
CA SER A 102 -2.41 3.65 -13.49
C SER A 102 -2.62 2.35 -14.26
N TYR A 103 -3.26 2.41 -15.43
CA TYR A 103 -3.49 1.20 -16.22
C TYR A 103 -2.18 0.57 -16.70
N SER A 104 -1.12 1.35 -16.95
CA SER A 104 0.16 0.78 -17.38
C SER A 104 1.07 0.34 -16.22
N SER A 105 0.71 0.59 -14.95
CA SER A 105 1.49 0.08 -13.82
C SER A 105 1.59 -1.45 -13.88
N GLY A 106 2.80 -2.00 -13.71
CA GLY A 106 2.97 -3.46 -13.61
C GLY A 106 2.10 -4.04 -12.49
N ARG A 107 1.45 -5.17 -12.77
CA ARG A 107 0.48 -5.83 -11.88
C ARG A 107 0.87 -7.26 -11.60
N GLY A 108 0.76 -7.66 -10.35
CA GLY A 108 0.88 -9.04 -9.94
C GLY A 108 -0.43 -9.83 -10.13
N PRO A 109 -0.56 -10.94 -9.40
CA PRO A 109 0.52 -11.58 -8.64
C PRO A 109 1.71 -11.95 -9.55
N THR A 110 2.86 -12.30 -8.97
CA THR A 110 3.95 -12.92 -9.75
C THR A 110 3.48 -14.25 -10.35
N LEU A 111 4.30 -14.88 -11.20
CA LEU A 111 4.00 -16.20 -11.78
C LEU A 111 3.71 -17.26 -10.69
N GLU A 112 4.34 -17.13 -9.52
CA GLU A 112 4.19 -18.02 -8.36
C GLU A 112 3.02 -17.64 -7.43
N GLY A 113 2.28 -16.56 -7.73
CA GLY A 113 1.16 -16.12 -6.89
C GLY A 113 1.51 -15.09 -5.81
N ARG A 114 2.72 -14.50 -5.80
CA ARG A 114 3.11 -13.49 -4.80
C ARG A 114 2.48 -12.13 -5.08
N ILE A 115 2.06 -11.44 -4.02
CA ILE A 115 1.60 -10.06 -4.12
C ILE A 115 2.77 -9.16 -4.52
N LYS A 116 2.68 -8.61 -5.73
CA LYS A 116 3.53 -7.54 -6.27
C LYS A 116 2.63 -6.60 -7.11
N PRO A 117 2.89 -5.29 -7.18
CA PRO A 117 3.91 -4.56 -6.41
C PRO A 117 3.68 -4.69 -4.89
N ASP A 118 4.67 -4.37 -4.05
CA ASP A 118 4.45 -4.36 -2.61
C ASP A 118 3.60 -3.15 -2.21
N VAL A 119 3.84 -2.01 -2.83
CA VAL A 119 3.10 -0.76 -2.58
C VAL A 119 2.95 0.03 -3.87
N VAL A 120 2.09 1.05 -3.85
CA VAL A 120 2.01 2.04 -4.91
C VAL A 120 2.28 3.44 -4.39
N ALA A 121 2.77 4.33 -5.26
CA ALA A 121 3.01 5.73 -4.94
C ALA A 121 2.62 6.64 -6.13
N PRO A 122 2.49 7.96 -5.95
CA PRO A 122 2.28 8.86 -7.09
C PRO A 122 3.44 8.73 -8.08
N GLY A 123 3.11 8.37 -9.32
CA GLY A 123 4.10 8.24 -10.40
C GLY A 123 3.66 8.84 -11.72
N ALA A 124 2.40 9.27 -11.85
CA ALA A 124 1.91 9.91 -13.05
C ALA A 124 2.04 11.44 -12.99
N GLY A 125 2.60 12.04 -14.04
CA GLY A 125 2.78 13.49 -14.14
C GLY A 125 3.63 14.06 -13.00
N ILE A 126 4.74 13.44 -12.64
CA ILE A 126 5.67 13.90 -11.60
C ILE A 126 6.58 14.99 -12.19
N LEU A 127 6.68 16.14 -11.51
CA LEU A 127 7.57 17.24 -11.91
C LEU A 127 8.90 17.04 -11.18
N SER A 128 9.98 16.86 -11.92
CA SER A 128 11.31 16.65 -11.34
C SER A 128 12.40 17.33 -12.17
N ALA A 129 13.63 17.28 -11.68
CA ALA A 129 14.79 17.89 -12.32
C ALA A 129 15.00 17.37 -13.74
N ARG A 130 15.23 18.28 -14.68
CA ARG A 130 15.57 17.97 -16.07
C ARG A 130 17.08 18.09 -16.26
N SER A 131 17.68 17.04 -16.82
CA SER A 131 19.08 17.11 -17.26
C SER A 131 19.26 18.18 -18.35
N GLY A 132 20.27 19.04 -18.21
CA GLY A 132 20.63 20.03 -19.23
C GLY A 132 21.05 19.43 -20.58
N LYS A 133 21.38 18.13 -20.62
CA LYS A 133 21.72 17.38 -21.84
C LYS A 133 20.53 16.64 -22.46
N ALA A 134 19.35 16.67 -21.86
CA ALA A 134 18.16 15.98 -22.36
C ALA A 134 17.61 16.70 -23.62
N LYS A 135 18.01 16.19 -24.80
CA LYS A 135 17.67 16.74 -26.13
C LYS A 135 16.20 16.55 -26.51
N ASN A 136 15.56 15.48 -26.03
CA ASN A 136 14.17 15.10 -26.37
C ASN A 136 13.29 14.94 -25.11
N ALA A 137 13.47 15.84 -24.15
CA ALA A 137 12.63 15.99 -22.97
C ALA A 137 11.19 16.36 -23.38
N THR A 138 10.46 15.40 -23.93
CA THR A 138 9.08 15.53 -24.41
C THR A 138 8.14 15.36 -23.23
N SER A 139 8.21 16.30 -22.29
CA SER A 139 7.11 16.53 -21.38
C SER A 139 6.42 17.83 -21.73
N SER A 140 5.41 17.67 -22.54
CA SER A 140 4.20 18.48 -22.62
C SER A 140 3.89 19.21 -21.31
N GLY A 141 4.24 20.49 -21.28
CA GLY A 141 3.97 21.38 -20.16
C GLY A 141 4.88 22.59 -20.28
N LEU A 142 4.35 23.72 -20.75
CA LEU A 142 5.06 24.99 -20.79
C LEU A 142 5.47 25.38 -19.35
N MET A 143 6.74 25.19 -18.99
CA MET A 143 7.32 25.81 -17.81
C MET A 143 8.45 26.76 -18.23
N ARG A 144 8.47 27.94 -17.60
CA ARG A 144 9.26 29.12 -18.00
C ARG A 144 10.78 28.97 -17.80
N LYS A 145 11.27 27.83 -17.33
CA LYS A 145 12.70 27.50 -17.22
C LYS A 145 12.93 26.02 -17.56
N GLN A 146 13.93 25.74 -18.38
CA GLN A 146 14.29 24.41 -18.90
C GLN A 146 14.85 23.44 -17.84
N GLU A 147 14.71 23.74 -16.55
CA GLU A 147 15.33 23.04 -15.42
C GLU A 147 14.48 21.88 -14.87
N TYR A 148 13.19 21.81 -15.22
CA TYR A 148 12.26 20.78 -14.76
C TYR A 148 11.44 20.17 -15.91
N ILE A 149 10.97 18.94 -15.70
CA ILE A 149 10.26 18.10 -16.68
C ILE A 149 9.17 17.30 -15.95
N PHE A 150 8.02 17.12 -16.60
CA PHE A 150 6.99 16.18 -16.16
C PHE A 150 7.23 14.78 -16.73
N MET A 151 7.19 13.75 -15.91
CA MET A 151 7.29 12.37 -16.41
C MET A 151 6.31 11.45 -15.68
N THR A 152 5.96 10.35 -16.33
CA THR A 152 4.99 9.37 -15.85
C THR A 152 5.60 7.98 -15.85
N GLY A 153 5.27 7.19 -14.84
CA GLY A 153 5.59 5.75 -14.78
C GLY A 153 6.03 5.32 -13.38
N SER A 154 6.11 4.00 -13.20
CA SER A 154 6.65 3.41 -11.97
C SER A 154 8.10 3.84 -11.69
N SER A 155 8.85 4.20 -12.74
CA SER A 155 10.19 4.81 -12.66
C SER A 155 10.24 6.12 -11.86
N PHE A 156 9.10 6.81 -11.68
CA PHE A 156 8.99 8.04 -10.89
C PHE A 156 8.36 7.82 -9.53
N ALA A 157 7.55 6.77 -9.37
CA ALA A 157 7.04 6.33 -8.08
C ALA A 157 8.14 5.69 -7.22
N ALA A 158 8.99 4.84 -7.81
CA ALA A 158 10.09 4.17 -7.11
C ALA A 158 11.04 5.15 -6.37
N PRO A 159 11.60 6.20 -6.99
CA PRO A 159 12.46 7.15 -6.28
C PRO A 159 11.74 7.96 -5.20
N LEU A 160 10.43 8.18 -5.32
CA LEU A 160 9.63 8.81 -4.25
C LEU A 160 9.60 7.92 -3.00
N VAL A 161 9.36 6.62 -3.18
CA VAL A 161 9.40 5.64 -2.09
C VAL A 161 10.82 5.45 -1.55
N SER A 162 11.86 5.52 -2.39
CA SER A 162 13.25 5.52 -1.91
C SER A 162 13.57 6.73 -1.02
N GLY A 163 13.04 7.92 -1.33
CA GLY A 163 13.15 9.09 -0.46
C GLY A 163 12.41 8.93 0.87
N MET A 164 11.23 8.29 0.84
CA MET A 164 10.50 7.90 2.06
C MET A 164 11.31 6.91 2.91
N ALA A 165 11.90 5.90 2.29
CA ALA A 165 12.77 4.93 2.96
C ALA A 165 13.97 5.60 3.64
N ALA A 166 14.64 6.53 2.96
CA ALA A 166 15.75 7.31 3.53
C ALA A 166 15.30 8.15 4.73
N SER A 167 14.11 8.76 4.64
CA SER A 167 13.54 9.55 5.73
C SER A 167 13.21 8.69 6.96
N LEU A 168 12.63 7.51 6.75
CA LEU A 168 12.38 6.53 7.83
C LEU A 168 13.69 6.01 8.44
N GLN A 169 14.72 5.77 7.63
CA GLN A 169 16.03 5.37 8.11
C GLN A 169 16.66 6.47 8.99
N SER A 170 16.56 7.73 8.57
CA SER A 170 17.01 8.87 9.38
C SER A 170 16.21 8.99 10.69
N ALA A 171 14.90 8.80 10.63
CA ALA A 171 14.03 8.82 11.80
C ALA A 171 14.41 7.74 12.82
N LEU A 172 14.68 6.51 12.38
CA LEU A 172 15.13 5.40 13.23
C LEU A 172 16.47 5.68 13.92
N LYS A 173 17.34 6.49 13.31
CA LYS A 173 18.62 6.91 13.86
C LYS A 173 18.53 8.12 14.81
N SER A 174 17.41 8.85 14.83
CA SER A 174 17.35 10.16 15.52
C SER A 174 16.15 10.39 16.46
N LEU A 175 15.01 9.71 16.28
CA LEU A 175 13.75 10.10 16.93
C LEU A 175 13.30 9.24 18.12
N ARG A 176 14.12 8.28 18.58
CA ARG A 176 13.78 7.38 19.71
C ARG A 176 14.69 7.61 20.92
N PRO A 177 14.24 7.26 22.14
CA PRO A 177 15.10 7.20 23.32
C PRO A 177 16.31 6.26 23.14
N ILE A 178 16.16 5.24 22.28
CA ILE A 178 17.23 4.33 21.87
C ILE A 178 17.31 4.36 20.33
N PRO A 179 18.30 5.08 19.76
CA PRO A 179 18.59 5.06 18.33
C PRO A 179 18.91 3.66 17.82
N VAL A 180 18.43 3.32 16.62
CA VAL A 180 18.87 2.10 15.93
C VAL A 180 20.15 2.41 15.17
N THR A 181 21.29 1.89 15.64
CA THR A 181 22.60 2.16 15.04
C THR A 181 22.66 1.75 13.56
N ASN A 182 22.05 0.61 13.21
CA ASN A 182 21.99 0.14 11.83
C ASN A 182 20.60 -0.40 11.44
N PRO A 183 19.69 0.46 10.95
CA PRO A 183 18.36 0.02 10.55
C PRO A 183 18.43 -0.90 9.33
N LYS A 184 18.07 -2.18 9.52
CA LYS A 184 18.02 -3.19 8.45
C LYS A 184 17.01 -2.79 7.37
N GLY A 185 17.30 -3.08 6.11
CA GLY A 185 16.41 -2.76 4.98
C GLY A 185 15.03 -3.38 5.11
N ILE A 186 14.96 -4.55 5.76
CA ILE A 186 13.71 -5.25 6.03
C ILE A 186 12.78 -4.54 7.00
N LEU A 187 13.34 -3.87 8.01
CA LEU A 187 12.55 -3.07 8.94
C LEU A 187 11.94 -1.87 8.21
N ILE A 188 12.72 -1.22 7.34
CA ILE A 188 12.23 -0.11 6.51
C ILE A 188 11.09 -0.59 5.60
N LYS A 189 11.23 -1.78 4.97
CA LYS A 189 10.15 -2.40 4.18
C LYS A 189 8.89 -2.63 5.01
N ALA A 190 9.02 -3.20 6.21
CA ALA A 190 7.89 -3.45 7.11
C ALA A 190 7.17 -2.14 7.51
N LEU A 191 7.92 -1.08 7.83
CA LEU A 191 7.37 0.24 8.18
C LEU A 191 6.59 0.88 7.02
N ILE A 192 7.12 0.82 5.80
CA ILE A 192 6.44 1.36 4.61
C ILE A 192 5.12 0.61 4.35
N ILE A 193 5.15 -0.72 4.40
CA ILE A 193 3.96 -1.56 4.15
C ILE A 193 2.92 -1.43 5.29
N ASN A 194 3.37 -1.29 6.54
CA ASN A 194 2.49 -1.09 7.69
C ASN A 194 1.70 0.22 7.60
N GLY A 195 2.35 1.30 7.16
CA GLY A 195 1.69 2.60 6.96
C GLY A 195 0.84 2.68 5.69
N ALA A 196 1.06 1.81 4.70
CA ALA A 196 0.36 1.87 3.42
C ALA A 196 -1.17 1.73 3.58
N ARG A 197 -1.91 2.61 2.89
CA ARG A 197 -3.37 2.70 2.96
C ARG A 197 -4.03 2.05 1.75
N ASP A 198 -5.11 1.31 2.00
CA ASP A 198 -5.95 0.78 0.94
C ASP A 198 -6.55 1.92 0.11
N ILE A 199 -6.58 1.74 -1.21
CA ILE A 199 -7.22 2.65 -2.15
C ILE A 199 -8.70 2.27 -2.20
N ASP A 200 -9.49 2.90 -1.31
CA ASP A 200 -10.89 2.56 -1.09
C ASP A 200 -11.80 2.72 -2.33
N ARG A 201 -12.75 1.78 -2.42
CA ARG A 201 -13.81 1.51 -3.40
C ARG A 201 -14.78 2.67 -3.61
N ALA A 202 -15.04 3.51 -2.61
CA ALA A 202 -16.05 4.56 -2.67
C ALA A 202 -15.75 5.69 -3.68
N ARG A 203 -14.50 5.78 -4.18
CA ARG A 203 -14.10 6.78 -5.18
C ARG A 203 -14.52 6.43 -6.62
N TYR A 204 -15.06 5.23 -6.84
CA TYR A 204 -15.29 4.66 -8.17
C TYR A 204 -16.76 4.55 -8.59
N GLU A 205 -17.72 4.93 -7.74
CA GLU A 205 -19.12 5.00 -8.17
C GLU A 205 -19.34 6.18 -9.14
N TRP A 206 -19.12 5.90 -10.42
CA TRP A 206 -19.74 6.62 -11.51
C TRP A 206 -21.26 6.43 -11.38
N LYS A 207 -21.93 7.25 -10.56
CA LYS A 207 -23.38 7.43 -10.63
C LYS A 207 -23.68 8.17 -11.93
N ARG A 208 -23.63 7.48 -13.06
CA ARG A 208 -24.43 7.90 -14.20
C ARG A 208 -25.87 7.84 -13.69
N ASN A 209 -26.54 8.98 -13.66
CA ASN A 209 -28.00 8.99 -13.70
C ASN A 209 -28.43 8.06 -14.85
N ILE A 210 -28.85 6.85 -14.53
CA ILE A 210 -29.64 6.00 -15.42
C ILE A 210 -31.07 6.55 -15.36
N SER A 211 -31.23 7.82 -15.72
CA SER A 211 -32.48 8.29 -16.30
C SER A 211 -32.37 8.02 -17.79
N HIS A 212 -33.33 7.27 -18.33
CA HIS A 212 -33.58 7.03 -19.77
C HIS A 212 -33.07 5.75 -20.44
N ARG A 213 -33.08 4.58 -19.80
CA ARG A 213 -33.34 3.33 -20.55
C ARG A 213 -34.39 2.47 -19.86
N LYS A 214 -35.49 2.23 -20.57
CA LYS A 214 -36.61 1.37 -20.14
C LYS A 214 -36.08 -0.02 -19.74
N PRO A 215 -36.74 -0.70 -18.78
CA PRO A 215 -36.36 -2.05 -18.39
C PRO A 215 -36.73 -3.02 -19.52
N GLY A 216 -35.72 -3.47 -20.24
CA GLY A 216 -35.79 -4.61 -21.15
C GLY A 216 -34.56 -5.49 -20.90
N PRO A 217 -34.67 -6.81 -21.03
CA PRO A 217 -33.55 -7.72 -20.81
C PRO A 217 -32.46 -7.42 -21.86
N PRO A 218 -31.19 -7.19 -21.48
CA PRO A 218 -30.15 -6.86 -22.46
C PRO A 218 -29.76 -8.13 -23.24
N LYS A 219 -30.07 -8.15 -24.54
CA LYS A 219 -29.41 -9.05 -25.48
C LYS A 219 -28.01 -8.47 -25.78
N GLY A 220 -26.96 -9.25 -25.49
CA GLY A 220 -25.60 -9.03 -26.00
C GLY A 220 -24.63 -8.34 -25.02
N SER A 221 -23.58 -9.08 -24.63
CA SER A 221 -22.26 -8.61 -24.15
C SER A 221 -22.26 -7.39 -23.21
N GLY A 222 -22.86 -7.54 -22.02
CA GLY A 222 -22.81 -6.53 -20.97
C GLY A 222 -21.48 -6.59 -20.20
N TRP A 223 -20.62 -5.59 -20.41
CA TRP A 223 -19.41 -5.32 -19.63
C TRP A 223 -19.72 -5.32 -18.12
N ARG A 224 -19.05 -6.21 -17.36
CA ARG A 224 -19.13 -6.21 -15.89
C ARG A 224 -18.12 -5.20 -15.36
N TYR A 225 -18.59 -4.23 -14.58
CA TYR A 225 -17.76 -3.32 -13.81
C TYR A 225 -17.24 -4.08 -12.59
N GLU A 226 -16.01 -4.60 -12.66
CA GLU A 226 -15.38 -5.19 -11.49
C GLU A 226 -14.64 -4.09 -10.71
N THR A 227 -15.06 -3.90 -9.47
CA THR A 227 -14.47 -2.96 -8.51
C THR A 227 -13.02 -3.30 -8.24
N MET A 228 -12.16 -2.29 -8.06
CA MET A 228 -10.78 -2.53 -7.62
C MET A 228 -10.78 -3.35 -6.31
N PRO A 229 -10.06 -4.50 -6.25
CA PRO A 229 -10.01 -5.32 -5.05
C PRO A 229 -9.46 -4.53 -3.84
N ALA A 230 -9.80 -4.98 -2.64
CA ALA A 230 -9.20 -4.41 -1.43
C ALA A 230 -7.76 -4.92 -1.27
N ALA A 231 -6.86 -4.11 -0.72
CA ALA A 231 -5.51 -4.54 -0.44
C ALA A 231 -5.49 -5.71 0.58
N PRO A 232 -4.62 -6.73 0.41
CA PRO A 232 -3.64 -6.85 -0.66
C PRO A 232 -4.22 -7.33 -1.99
N ASP A 233 -3.76 -6.74 -3.09
CA ASP A 233 -4.06 -7.23 -4.45
C ASP A 233 -2.92 -6.96 -5.45
N GLY A 234 -3.03 -7.54 -6.65
CA GLY A 234 -2.00 -7.44 -7.68
C GLY A 234 -1.84 -6.05 -8.32
N ALA A 235 -2.79 -5.13 -8.16
CA ALA A 235 -2.72 -3.79 -8.72
C ALA A 235 -2.12 -2.77 -7.74
N GLN A 236 -2.60 -2.74 -6.48
CA GLN A 236 -2.11 -1.79 -5.48
C GLN A 236 -1.10 -2.37 -4.49
N GLY A 237 -0.86 -3.68 -4.52
CA GLY A 237 -0.08 -4.35 -3.49
C GLY A 237 -0.76 -4.23 -2.14
N TRP A 238 -0.01 -3.84 -1.12
CA TRP A 238 -0.50 -3.54 0.23
C TRP A 238 -1.12 -2.14 0.37
N GLY A 239 -1.10 -1.34 -0.71
CA GLY A 239 -1.77 -0.04 -0.77
C GLY A 239 -0.85 1.12 -1.17
N LEU A 240 -1.41 2.32 -1.12
CA LEU A 240 -0.71 3.58 -1.36
C LEU A 240 0.16 3.96 -0.16
N VAL A 241 1.42 4.30 -0.41
CA VAL A 241 2.34 4.77 0.64
C VAL A 241 1.81 6.00 1.37
N ASP A 242 2.07 6.05 2.68
CA ASP A 242 1.68 7.14 3.57
C ASP A 242 2.76 7.32 4.64
N MET A 243 3.55 8.39 4.51
CA MET A 243 4.69 8.65 5.40
C MET A 243 4.24 8.90 6.85
N GLU A 244 3.13 9.61 7.04
CA GLU A 244 2.65 9.92 8.38
C GLU A 244 2.23 8.63 9.11
N ARG A 245 1.49 7.75 8.43
CA ARG A 245 1.09 6.46 8.98
C ARG A 245 2.29 5.55 9.24
N SER A 246 3.28 5.50 8.34
CA SER A 246 4.52 4.73 8.55
C SER A 246 5.33 5.23 9.75
N MET A 247 5.29 6.53 10.04
CA MET A 247 5.96 7.13 11.19
C MET A 247 5.29 6.77 12.52
N VAL A 248 4.01 6.35 12.53
CA VAL A 248 3.30 5.99 13.77
C VAL A 248 3.99 4.86 14.52
N SER A 249 4.56 3.88 13.81
CA SER A 249 5.39 2.81 14.41
C SER A 249 6.62 3.31 15.14
N LEU A 250 7.04 4.56 14.89
CA LEU A 250 8.16 5.20 15.59
C LEU A 250 7.70 6.06 16.77
N THR A 251 6.39 6.21 16.99
CA THR A 251 5.83 7.01 18.10
C THR A 251 5.40 6.15 19.27
N VAL A 252 4.80 6.77 20.30
CA VAL A 252 4.13 6.06 21.39
C VAL A 252 2.93 5.22 20.93
N ASN A 253 2.36 5.49 19.75
CA ASN A 253 1.20 4.78 19.21
C ASN A 253 1.56 3.52 18.41
N GLY A 254 2.81 3.10 18.43
CA GLY A 254 3.26 1.93 17.70
C GLY A 254 4.63 1.47 18.12
N GLY A 255 5.22 0.59 17.32
CA GLY A 255 6.55 0.09 17.57
C GLY A 255 7.02 -0.81 16.44
N TYR A 256 8.21 -1.37 16.66
CA TYR A 256 8.79 -2.36 15.79
C TYR A 256 9.67 -3.30 16.60
N HIS A 257 9.86 -4.50 16.06
CA HIS A 257 10.72 -5.53 16.61
C HIS A 257 11.49 -6.20 15.47
N THR A 258 12.76 -6.50 15.69
CA THR A 258 13.59 -7.24 14.73
C THR A 258 14.32 -8.35 15.45
N ALA A 259 14.22 -9.56 14.94
CA ALA A 259 14.88 -10.72 15.52
C ALA A 259 15.17 -11.77 14.45
N THR A 260 15.77 -12.86 14.91
CA THR A 260 16.08 -14.05 14.12
C THR A 260 15.34 -15.22 14.76
N VAL A 261 14.59 -15.98 13.99
CA VAL A 261 13.86 -17.16 14.47
C VAL A 261 14.46 -18.43 13.89
N THR A 262 14.84 -19.36 14.76
CA THR A 262 15.36 -20.68 14.38
C THR A 262 14.24 -21.53 13.76
N LYS A 263 14.60 -22.32 12.75
CA LYS A 263 13.70 -23.28 12.11
C LYS A 263 13.07 -24.23 13.14
N GLY A 264 11.75 -24.41 13.03
CA GLY A 264 10.97 -25.23 13.95
C GLY A 264 10.67 -24.58 15.30
N SER A 265 11.13 -23.33 15.52
CA SER A 265 10.92 -22.59 16.76
C SER A 265 9.95 -21.42 16.57
N THR A 266 9.60 -20.81 17.69
CA THR A 266 8.77 -19.60 17.75
C THR A 266 9.53 -18.51 18.47
N GLU A 267 9.44 -17.29 17.96
CA GLU A 267 9.85 -16.05 18.63
C GLU A 267 8.59 -15.35 19.14
N THR A 268 8.66 -14.75 20.33
CA THR A 268 7.55 -14.01 20.91
C THR A 268 8.02 -12.70 21.49
N HIS A 269 7.40 -11.62 21.03
CA HIS A 269 7.64 -10.27 21.53
C HIS A 269 6.41 -9.75 22.28
N ASP A 270 6.59 -9.51 23.58
CA ASP A 270 5.60 -8.86 24.42
C ASP A 270 5.56 -7.35 24.20
N VAL A 271 4.37 -6.83 23.88
CA VAL A 271 4.05 -5.41 23.88
C VAL A 271 3.24 -5.14 25.16
N PRO A 272 3.90 -4.68 26.24
CA PRO A 272 3.33 -4.74 27.59
C PRO A 272 2.20 -3.76 27.85
N THR A 273 2.08 -2.71 27.03
CA THR A 273 0.98 -1.76 27.09
C THR A 273 0.59 -1.29 25.70
N LEU A 274 -0.70 -1.21 25.44
CA LEU A 274 -1.21 -0.48 24.29
C LEU A 274 -1.46 0.99 24.69
N PRO A 275 -1.27 1.95 23.78
CA PRO A 275 -1.50 3.35 24.07
C PRO A 275 -2.95 3.56 24.52
N PRO A 276 -3.19 4.20 25.67
CA PRO A 276 -4.54 4.45 26.14
C PRO A 276 -5.22 5.38 25.15
N SER A 277 -6.31 4.90 24.55
CA SER A 277 -7.07 5.67 23.59
C SER A 277 -8.55 5.56 23.86
N ALA A 278 -9.22 6.71 23.94
CA ALA A 278 -10.65 6.81 24.29
C ALA A 278 -11.60 6.34 23.17
N GLY A 279 -11.09 6.04 21.97
CA GLY A 279 -11.91 5.66 20.82
C GLY A 279 -11.32 4.53 20.00
N GLU A 280 -12.15 3.96 19.11
CA GLU A 280 -11.75 2.90 18.18
C GLU A 280 -10.51 3.34 17.36
N ARG A 281 -9.58 2.41 17.20
CA ARG A 281 -8.35 2.55 16.41
C ARG A 281 -8.23 1.35 15.48
N VAL A 282 -7.48 1.52 14.39
CA VAL A 282 -7.04 0.40 13.56
C VAL A 282 -5.63 0.04 13.99
N LEU A 283 -5.49 -1.16 14.57
CA LEU A 283 -4.20 -1.77 14.84
C LEU A 283 -3.77 -2.53 13.59
N THR A 284 -2.65 -2.13 13.01
CA THR A 284 -2.04 -2.81 11.86
C THR A 284 -0.69 -3.37 12.28
N VAL A 285 -0.46 -4.66 12.04
CA VAL A 285 0.79 -5.37 12.34
C VAL A 285 1.31 -5.98 11.04
N THR A 286 2.55 -5.65 10.67
CA THR A 286 3.17 -6.13 9.42
C THR A 286 4.48 -6.83 9.75
N MET A 287 4.62 -8.08 9.30
CA MET A 287 5.88 -8.81 9.29
C MET A 287 6.47 -8.84 7.88
N CYS A 288 7.78 -8.63 7.78
CA CYS A 288 8.58 -8.93 6.59
C CYS A 288 9.77 -9.80 6.98
N TYR A 289 10.15 -10.77 6.14
CA TYR A 289 11.40 -11.54 6.30
C TYR A 289 12.19 -11.62 4.99
N ASN A 290 13.53 -11.64 5.11
CA ASN A 290 14.42 -11.75 3.96
C ASN A 290 14.55 -13.23 3.68
N ASP A 291 13.91 -13.67 2.60
CA ASP A 291 13.90 -15.08 2.25
C ASP A 291 15.15 -15.45 1.47
N THR A 292 15.66 -16.65 1.68
CA THR A 292 16.81 -17.20 0.96
C THR A 292 16.49 -17.30 -0.53
N GLU A 293 17.51 -17.21 -1.38
CA GLU A 293 17.34 -17.28 -2.82
C GLU A 293 16.61 -18.56 -3.27
N GLY A 294 15.75 -18.42 -4.27
CA GLY A 294 14.94 -19.52 -4.77
C GLY A 294 13.66 -19.02 -5.43
N TYR A 295 13.11 -19.88 -6.30
CA TYR A 295 11.91 -19.60 -7.09
C TYR A 295 10.67 -19.38 -6.22
N LEU A 296 10.45 -20.26 -5.24
CA LEU A 296 9.36 -20.17 -4.26
C LEU A 296 9.86 -19.55 -2.94
N ILE A 297 8.93 -19.33 -2.01
CA ILE A 297 9.25 -19.10 -0.61
C ILE A 297 10.04 -20.31 -0.07
N GLN A 298 11.23 -20.06 0.46
CA GLN A 298 12.13 -21.07 1.01
C GLN A 298 11.94 -21.23 2.52
N ASN A 299 11.68 -20.14 3.23
CA ASN A 299 11.39 -20.13 4.66
C ASN A 299 9.94 -19.74 4.90
N ARG A 300 9.22 -20.52 5.69
CA ARG A 300 7.80 -20.32 5.99
C ARG A 300 7.67 -19.79 7.40
N LEU A 301 7.57 -18.47 7.50
CA LEU A 301 7.26 -17.80 8.76
C LEU A 301 5.77 -17.49 8.80
N SER A 302 5.14 -17.60 9.97
CA SER A 302 3.78 -17.13 10.22
C SER A 302 3.77 -16.06 11.31
N LEU A 303 2.96 -15.02 11.11
CA LEU A 303 2.69 -13.98 12.09
C LEU A 303 1.35 -14.27 12.79
N HIS A 304 1.37 -14.34 14.11
CA HIS A 304 0.19 -14.37 14.96
C HIS A 304 0.20 -13.17 15.90
N VAL A 305 -0.96 -12.54 16.07
CA VAL A 305 -1.17 -11.40 16.96
C VAL A 305 -2.17 -11.84 18.01
N ASP A 306 -1.76 -11.81 19.28
CA ASP A 306 -2.56 -12.23 20.42
C ASP A 306 -2.80 -11.03 21.34
N LEU A 307 -4.03 -10.52 21.34
CA LEU A 307 -4.45 -9.41 22.18
C LEU A 307 -4.95 -9.94 23.52
N LYS A 308 -4.40 -9.44 24.63
CA LYS A 308 -4.81 -9.84 25.98
C LYS A 308 -5.86 -8.86 26.52
N PRO A 309 -7.13 -9.29 26.67
CA PRO A 309 -8.17 -8.42 27.23
C PRO A 309 -7.86 -8.06 28.68
N ILE A 310 -8.20 -6.84 29.08
CA ILE A 310 -8.22 -6.48 30.50
C ILE A 310 -9.35 -7.27 31.15
N ASP A 311 -9.04 -7.98 32.24
CA ASP A 311 -10.07 -8.60 33.07
C ASP A 311 -10.87 -7.52 33.82
N LEU A 312 -11.97 -7.08 33.21
CA LEU A 312 -12.91 -6.14 33.80
C LEU A 312 -13.80 -6.79 34.88
N ASN A 313 -13.66 -8.10 35.13
CA ASN A 313 -14.48 -8.87 36.06
C ASN A 313 -13.85 -9.13 37.44
N THR A 314 -12.82 -8.39 37.84
CA THR A 314 -12.42 -8.33 39.26
C THR A 314 -13.40 -7.47 40.08
N LYS A 315 -14.67 -7.91 40.14
CA LYS A 315 -15.55 -7.56 41.26
C LYS A 315 -15.16 -8.42 42.47
N PRO A 316 -15.19 -7.90 43.71
CA PRO A 316 -15.15 -8.77 44.89
C PRO A 316 -16.29 -9.79 44.77
N PRO A 317 -16.14 -11.02 45.30
CA PRO A 317 -17.02 -12.13 44.97
C PRO A 317 -18.47 -11.76 45.31
N ARG A 318 -19.33 -11.67 44.29
CA ARG A 318 -20.78 -11.68 44.44
C ARG A 318 -21.31 -13.05 44.06
N LYS A 319 -22.27 -13.50 44.85
CA LYS A 319 -22.63 -14.89 45.12
C LYS A 319 -24.00 -15.12 44.50
N ASP A 320 -24.11 -15.02 43.18
CA ASP A 320 -25.42 -15.03 42.53
C ASP A 320 -25.28 -15.56 41.09
N ALA A 321 -25.84 -16.74 40.86
CA ALA A 321 -25.80 -17.47 39.61
C ALA A 321 -26.75 -16.86 38.55
N ASN A 322 -26.23 -16.64 37.35
CA ASN A 322 -26.82 -16.99 36.05
C ASN A 322 -25.99 -16.32 34.93
N THR A 323 -25.01 -17.06 34.43
CA THR A 323 -24.10 -16.67 33.36
C THR A 323 -24.67 -17.05 31.99
N THR A 324 -24.87 -16.06 31.13
CA THR A 324 -24.92 -16.24 29.68
C THR A 324 -23.49 -16.49 29.16
N PRO A 325 -23.23 -17.46 28.26
CA PRO A 325 -21.86 -17.83 27.88
C PRO A 325 -21.13 -16.68 27.18
N GLY A 326 -19.89 -16.46 27.59
CA GLY A 326 -18.97 -15.51 26.96
C GLY A 326 -18.68 -15.86 25.51
N VAL A 327 -18.50 -14.83 24.69
CA VAL A 327 -17.95 -14.96 23.34
C VAL A 327 -16.49 -15.40 23.49
N ASP A 328 -16.24 -16.65 23.14
CA ASP A 328 -14.90 -17.21 23.03
C ASP A 328 -14.19 -16.59 21.82
N LEU A 329 -13.39 -15.55 22.06
CA LEU A 329 -12.56 -14.89 21.05
C LEU A 329 -11.27 -15.65 20.73
N SER A 330 -11.06 -16.86 21.29
CA SER A 330 -9.84 -17.64 21.06
C SER A 330 -9.81 -18.42 19.73
N SER A 331 -10.81 -18.24 18.85
CA SER A 331 -10.97 -19.07 17.64
C SER A 331 -10.94 -18.36 16.28
N GLU A 332 -10.75 -17.04 16.17
CA GLU A 332 -10.46 -16.39 14.86
C GLU A 332 -8.95 -16.23 14.63
N THR A 333 -8.20 -17.31 14.81
CA THR A 333 -6.81 -17.38 14.38
C THR A 333 -6.78 -17.51 12.85
N VAL A 334 -6.10 -16.57 12.18
CA VAL A 334 -5.73 -16.53 10.75
C VAL A 334 -6.73 -15.87 9.77
N LYS A 335 -6.78 -14.54 9.77
CA LYS A 335 -6.90 -13.75 8.53
C LYS A 335 -5.51 -13.26 8.12
N GLY A 336 -4.68 -14.15 7.57
CA GLY A 336 -3.32 -13.77 7.17
C GLY A 336 -2.42 -14.87 6.59
N GLY A 337 -2.95 -16.05 6.27
CA GLY A 337 -2.16 -17.15 5.70
C GLY A 337 -1.95 -17.04 4.20
N PHE A 338 -1.27 -16.00 3.71
CA PHE A 338 -0.72 -16.06 2.34
C PHE A 338 0.55 -16.93 2.39
N SER A 339 0.38 -18.25 2.24
CA SER A 339 1.44 -19.28 2.18
C SER A 339 2.53 -19.02 1.11
N PHE A 340 2.44 -17.94 0.34
CA PHE A 340 3.30 -17.67 -0.81
C PHE A 340 4.12 -16.39 -0.67
N SER A 341 3.98 -15.60 0.40
CA SER A 341 4.62 -14.27 0.52
C SER A 341 5.56 -14.17 1.72
N ASN A 342 6.69 -13.48 1.55
CA ASN A 342 7.59 -13.10 2.64
C ASN A 342 7.18 -11.80 3.36
N VAL A 343 5.93 -11.39 3.15
CA VAL A 343 5.26 -10.26 3.78
C VAL A 343 3.89 -10.72 4.25
N GLN A 344 3.56 -10.45 5.51
CA GLN A 344 2.25 -10.69 6.11
C GLN A 344 1.80 -9.42 6.83
N ARG A 345 0.54 -9.04 6.64
CA ARG A 345 -0.07 -7.91 7.34
C ARG A 345 -1.40 -8.34 7.92
N TRP A 346 -1.54 -8.15 9.22
CA TRP A 346 -2.78 -8.30 9.97
C TRP A 346 -3.30 -6.90 10.35
N SER A 347 -4.61 -6.70 10.32
CA SER A 347 -5.21 -5.43 10.72
C SER A 347 -6.61 -5.62 11.27
N GLU A 348 -6.89 -4.98 12.40
CA GLU A 348 -8.19 -5.04 13.04
C GLU A 348 -8.56 -3.70 13.69
N LYS A 349 -9.86 -3.40 13.71
CA LYS A 349 -10.41 -2.31 14.50
C LYS A 349 -10.52 -2.76 15.95
N ILE A 350 -9.86 -2.05 16.85
CA ILE A 350 -9.85 -2.36 18.27
C ILE A 350 -10.15 -1.11 19.09
N GLN A 351 -10.66 -1.30 20.30
CA GLN A 351 -10.66 -0.26 21.33
C GLN A 351 -9.48 -0.52 22.27
N PRO A 352 -8.38 0.25 22.19
CA PRO A 352 -7.13 -0.08 22.89
C PRO A 352 -7.28 -0.17 24.41
N SER A 353 -8.21 0.60 24.98
CA SER A 353 -8.52 0.59 26.42
C SER A 353 -9.12 -0.73 26.94
N LEU A 354 -9.47 -1.69 26.06
CA LEU A 354 -9.99 -3.00 26.46
C LEU A 354 -8.91 -4.07 26.57
N PHE A 355 -7.65 -3.76 26.26
CA PHE A 355 -6.55 -4.73 26.22
C PHE A 355 -5.39 -4.27 27.12
N SER A 356 -4.85 -5.20 27.92
CA SER A 356 -3.72 -4.92 28.80
C SER A 356 -2.40 -4.92 28.03
N SER A 357 -2.28 -5.84 27.08
CA SER A 357 -1.04 -6.11 26.34
C SER A 357 -1.34 -6.80 25.02
N MET A 358 -0.32 -6.94 24.19
CA MET A 358 -0.34 -7.69 22.94
C MET A 358 0.91 -8.55 22.86
N GLN A 359 0.79 -9.77 22.34
CA GLN A 359 1.92 -10.62 21.97
C GLN A 359 2.00 -10.72 20.45
N LEU A 360 3.21 -10.54 19.94
CA LEU A 360 3.56 -10.80 18.55
C LEU A 360 4.30 -12.13 18.52
N ILE A 361 3.74 -13.11 17.83
CA ILE A 361 4.26 -14.48 17.82
C ILE A 361 4.65 -14.80 16.38
N VAL A 362 5.94 -15.05 16.15
CA VAL A 362 6.49 -15.41 14.84
C VAL A 362 6.97 -16.85 14.88
N CYS A 363 6.28 -17.73 14.16
CA CYS A 363 6.66 -19.14 14.06
C CYS A 363 7.47 -19.37 12.79
N ASN A 364 8.56 -20.13 12.87
CA ASN A 364 9.31 -20.60 11.70
C ASN A 364 9.05 -22.10 11.52
N GLU A 365 8.38 -22.48 10.44
CA GLU A 365 7.94 -23.86 10.25
C GLU A 365 9.13 -24.84 10.17
N PRO A 366 8.97 -26.10 10.66
CA PRO A 366 10.02 -27.13 10.56
C PRO A 366 10.41 -27.53 9.13
N ASN A 367 9.64 -27.12 8.12
CA ASN A 367 9.91 -27.38 6.70
C ASN A 367 10.66 -26.22 6.02
N SER A 368 10.97 -25.12 6.72
CA SER A 368 11.79 -24.03 6.19
C SER A 368 13.17 -24.52 5.75
N LEU A 369 13.73 -23.91 4.71
CA LEU A 369 15.03 -24.32 4.17
C LEU A 369 16.20 -23.93 5.08
N SER A 370 16.21 -22.68 5.57
CA SER A 370 17.32 -22.11 6.32
C SER A 370 17.27 -22.50 7.80
N PRO A 371 18.43 -22.65 8.48
CA PRO A 371 18.48 -22.99 9.89
C PRO A 371 17.85 -21.90 10.78
N SER A 372 17.90 -20.65 10.34
CA SER A 372 17.23 -19.52 10.97
C SER A 372 16.87 -18.47 9.92
N THR A 373 16.01 -17.52 10.27
CA THR A 373 15.55 -16.46 9.37
C THR A 373 15.37 -15.15 10.12
N ASP A 374 15.94 -14.08 9.56
CA ASP A 374 15.77 -12.72 10.05
C ASP A 374 14.41 -12.15 9.62
N PHE A 375 13.73 -11.50 10.56
CA PHE A 375 12.46 -10.83 10.30
C PHE A 375 12.40 -9.46 11.00
N ALA A 376 11.46 -8.65 10.52
CA ALA A 376 11.04 -7.43 11.19
C ALA A 376 9.52 -7.40 11.28
N VAL A 377 9.01 -6.98 12.43
CA VAL A 377 7.60 -6.67 12.66
C VAL A 377 7.48 -5.18 12.96
N ALA A 378 6.53 -4.51 12.33
CA ALA A 378 6.12 -3.16 12.67
C ALA A 378 4.64 -3.17 13.05
N TRP A 379 4.26 -2.35 14.02
CA TRP A 379 2.85 -2.13 14.36
C TRP A 379 2.52 -0.66 14.55
N ALA A 380 1.28 -0.31 14.28
CA ALA A 380 0.77 1.05 14.44
C ALA A 380 -0.70 1.02 14.84
N LEU A 381 -1.07 1.84 15.82
CA LEU A 381 -2.44 2.20 16.13
C LEU A 381 -2.75 3.53 15.45
N THR A 382 -3.57 3.46 14.41
CA THR A 382 -3.98 4.65 13.64
C THR A 382 -5.44 4.96 13.87
N SER A 383 -5.83 6.22 13.74
CA SER A 383 -7.24 6.57 13.67
C SER A 383 -7.89 5.84 12.49
N PRO A 384 -9.13 5.34 12.64
CA PRO A 384 -9.90 4.84 11.50
C PRO A 384 -9.93 5.94 10.43
N ILE A 385 -9.63 5.57 9.19
CA ILE A 385 -9.74 6.51 8.08
C ILE A 385 -11.24 6.81 7.95
N PRO A 386 -11.71 8.05 8.16
CA PRO A 386 -13.09 8.38 7.87
C PRO A 386 -13.34 8.08 6.39
N PRO A 387 -14.51 7.54 5.99
CA PRO A 387 -14.85 7.43 4.58
C PRO A 387 -14.69 8.84 3.99
N GLN A 388 -13.79 9.00 3.02
CA GLN A 388 -13.55 10.31 2.44
C GLN A 388 -14.87 10.77 1.82
N THR A 389 -15.51 11.76 2.45
CA THR A 389 -16.68 12.38 1.86
C THR A 389 -16.24 13.03 0.56
N ALA A 390 -17.09 13.02 -0.46
CA ALA A 390 -16.78 13.58 -1.79
C ALA A 390 -16.40 15.08 -1.76
N ASN A 391 -16.45 15.72 -0.58
CA ASN A 391 -16.34 17.16 -0.37
C ASN A 391 -15.13 17.60 0.47
N ASP A 392 -14.36 16.68 1.08
CA ASP A 392 -13.12 17.07 1.77
C ASP A 392 -11.96 17.11 0.76
N SER A 393 -12.01 18.09 -0.16
CA SER A 393 -10.92 18.42 -1.10
C SER A 393 -10.88 19.90 -1.45
#